data_AF-A0A954X965-F1
#
_entry.id   AF-A0A954X965-F1
#
_cell.length_a   1.000
_cell.length_b   1.000
_cell.length_c   1.000
_cell.angle_alpha   90.00
_cell.angle_beta   90.00
_cell.angle_gamma   90.00
#
_symmetry.space_group_name_H-M   'P 1'
#
loop_
_entity.id
_entity.type
_entity.pdbx_description
1 polymer ?
#
loop_
_entity_poly.entity_id
_entity_poly.type
_entity_poly.pdbx_seq_one_letter_code
_entity_poly.pdbx_strand_id
1 'polypeptide(L)'
;MNEYYGSLQEGLGVLKTLPWLMLTLFSVPLFLLAVWRRVYPHVPLVLAFLAPTLLTFALIVHPEWFFAVVLADLVFAGLAIVDLLTLPTQRTFSAERHSTRVASLGKSHPVELLLTNHSRRSFFVTARDDLPQEFTPTPEE
;
A
#
# COMPACT_ATOMS: atom_id res chain seq x y z
N MET A 1 10.23 -19.81 37.42
CA MET A 1 9.10 -19.17 36.70
C MET A 1 8.97 -17.69 37.05
N ASN A 2 9.06 -17.28 38.33
CA ASN A 2 9.01 -15.86 38.75
C ASN A 2 10.15 -14.95 38.22
N GLU A 3 11.38 -15.45 38.05
CA GLU A 3 12.50 -14.63 37.52
C GLU A 3 12.29 -14.20 36.05
N TYR A 4 11.65 -15.05 35.23
CA TYR A 4 11.31 -14.71 33.84
C TYR A 4 10.25 -13.61 33.75
N TYR A 5 9.29 -13.57 34.70
CA TYR A 5 8.29 -12.50 34.76
C TYR A 5 8.92 -11.17 35.18
N GLY A 6 9.89 -11.21 36.10
CA GLY A 6 10.64 -10.03 36.53
C GLY A 6 11.44 -9.40 35.38
N SER A 7 12.20 -10.22 34.63
CA SER A 7 12.99 -9.72 33.49
C SER A 7 12.12 -9.20 32.34
N LEU A 8 10.96 -9.81 32.08
CA LEU A 8 9.99 -9.29 31.12
C LEU A 8 9.36 -7.97 31.58
N GLN A 9 9.04 -7.80 32.87
CA GLN A 9 8.52 -6.54 33.40
C GLN A 9 9.55 -5.40 33.32
N GLU A 10 10.82 -5.68 33.63
CA GLU A 10 11.92 -4.73 33.44
C GLU A 10 12.08 -4.33 31.97
N GLY A 11 12.10 -5.30 31.06
CA GLY A 11 12.19 -5.06 29.62
C GLY A 11 11.03 -4.23 29.08
N LEU A 12 9.79 -4.54 29.51
CA LEU A 12 8.60 -3.76 29.17
C LEU A 12 8.65 -2.34 29.77
N GLY A 13 9.24 -2.17 30.95
CA GLY A 13 9.49 -0.87 31.57
C GLY A 13 10.40 0.01 30.71
N VAL A 14 11.48 -0.55 30.18
CA VAL A 14 12.41 0.15 29.27
C VAL A 14 11.75 0.49 27.93
N LEU A 15 10.90 -0.39 27.39
CA LEU A 15 10.16 -0.09 26.16
C LEU A 15 9.17 1.07 26.32
N LYS A 16 8.57 1.23 27.51
CA LYS A 16 7.66 2.34 27.82
C LYS A 16 8.36 3.69 27.90
N THR A 17 9.63 3.73 28.32
CA THR A 17 10.39 4.98 28.43
C THR A 17 10.94 5.48 27.09
N LEU A 18 10.92 4.63 26.05
CA LEU A 18 11.42 4.94 24.72
C LEU A 18 10.29 4.87 23.67
N PRO A 19 9.28 5.75 23.72
CA PRO A 19 8.16 5.73 22.78
C PRO A 19 8.62 5.85 21.32
N TRP A 20 9.72 6.57 21.09
CA TRP A 20 10.35 6.70 19.78
C TRP A 20 10.82 5.36 19.21
N LEU A 21 11.29 4.44 20.06
CA LEU A 21 11.76 3.12 19.64
C LEU A 21 10.59 2.23 19.19
N MET A 22 9.44 2.34 19.85
CA MET A 22 8.21 1.66 19.41
C MET A 22 7.72 2.22 18.07
N LEU A 23 7.69 3.56 17.94
CA LEU A 23 7.32 4.20 16.69
C LEU A 23 8.24 3.79 15.54
N THR A 24 9.56 3.78 15.75
CA THR A 24 10.50 3.32 14.71
C THR A 24 10.32 1.85 14.40
N LEU A 25 10.19 0.98 15.41
CA LEU A 25 9.96 -0.45 15.22
C LEU A 25 8.75 -0.74 14.33
N PHE A 26 7.61 -0.05 14.54
CA PHE A 26 6.40 -0.22 13.73
C PHE A 26 6.46 0.53 12.39
N SER A 27 7.19 1.64 12.30
CA SER A 27 7.29 2.43 11.06
C SER A 27 8.30 1.85 10.07
N VAL A 28 9.36 1.18 10.54
CA VAL A 28 10.40 0.58 9.70
C VAL A 28 9.83 -0.40 8.66
N PRO A 29 8.98 -1.40 9.00
CA PRO A 29 8.45 -2.31 7.98
C PRO A 29 7.59 -1.58 6.93
N LEU A 30 6.81 -0.56 7.34
CA LEU A 30 6.03 0.27 6.42
C LEU A 30 6.95 1.08 5.50
N PHE A 31 8.01 1.66 6.04
CA PHE A 31 9.01 2.41 5.28
C PHE A 31 9.76 1.51 4.29
N LEU A 32 10.16 0.30 4.72
CA LEU A 32 10.80 -0.68 3.85
C LEU A 32 9.86 -1.12 2.71
N LEU A 33 8.56 -1.32 2.99
CA LEU A 33 7.56 -1.60 1.96
C LEU A 33 7.44 -0.44 0.96
N ALA A 34 7.40 0.81 1.45
CA ALA A 34 7.31 1.99 0.61
C ALA A 34 8.54 2.13 -0.31
N VAL A 35 9.76 1.93 0.21
CA VAL A 35 10.99 2.07 -0.59
C VAL A 35 11.20 0.89 -1.54
N TRP A 36 11.01 -0.34 -1.07
CA TRP A 36 11.31 -1.54 -1.86
C TRP A 36 10.22 -1.87 -2.87
N ARG A 37 8.94 -1.81 -2.47
CA ARG A 37 7.82 -2.19 -3.32
C ARG A 37 7.15 -1.00 -4.00
N ARG A 38 7.52 0.24 -3.65
CA ARG A 38 6.84 1.47 -4.10
C ARG A 38 5.32 1.39 -3.85
N VAL A 39 4.95 0.72 -2.76
CA VAL A 39 3.55 0.56 -2.34
C VAL A 39 3.23 1.66 -1.35
N TYR A 40 2.19 2.43 -1.65
CA TYR A 40 1.69 3.49 -0.80
C TYR A 40 0.28 3.15 -0.34
N PRO A 41 -0.08 3.41 0.93
CA PRO A 41 -1.42 3.16 1.41
C PRO A 41 -2.41 4.04 0.65
N HIS A 42 -3.51 3.45 0.21
CA HIS A 42 -4.58 4.20 -0.45
C HIS A 42 -5.29 5.11 0.57
N VAL A 43 -5.73 6.29 0.14
CA VAL A 43 -6.34 7.30 1.03
C VAL A 43 -7.53 6.73 1.83
N PRO A 44 -8.48 5.96 1.23
CA PRO A 44 -9.53 5.33 2.00
C PRO A 44 -9.05 4.41 3.14
N LEU A 45 -7.96 3.67 2.98
CA LEU A 45 -7.39 2.85 4.06
C LEU A 45 -6.85 3.73 5.17
N VAL A 46 -6.12 4.78 4.83
CA VAL A 46 -5.63 5.75 5.83
C VAL A 46 -6.80 6.33 6.65
N LEU A 47 -7.90 6.70 5.98
CA LEU A 47 -9.11 7.18 6.65
C LEU A 47 -9.79 6.07 7.48
N ALA A 48 -9.81 4.84 6.99
CA ALA A 48 -10.39 3.71 7.70
C ALA A 48 -9.63 3.41 9.02
N PHE A 49 -8.29 3.53 9.01
CA PHE A 49 -7.44 3.38 10.19
C PHE A 49 -7.61 4.52 11.22
N LEU A 50 -8.26 5.62 10.86
CA LEU A 50 -8.65 6.64 11.84
C LEU A 50 -9.63 6.06 12.88
N ALA A 51 -10.52 5.15 12.47
CA ALA A 51 -11.51 4.56 13.36
C ALA A 51 -10.91 3.78 14.55
N PRO A 52 -10.03 2.77 14.36
CA PRO A 52 -9.37 2.08 15.48
C PRO A 52 -8.49 3.03 16.31
N THR A 53 -7.85 4.01 15.66
CA THR A 53 -7.04 5.02 16.36
C THR A 53 -7.89 5.86 17.32
N LEU A 54 -9.06 6.33 16.88
CA LEU A 54 -10.02 7.05 17.72
C LEU A 54 -10.62 6.16 18.80
N LEU A 55 -10.91 4.90 18.46
CA LEU A 55 -11.45 3.92 19.40
C LEU A 55 -10.48 3.65 20.56
N THR A 56 -9.17 3.72 20.31
CA THR A 56 -8.15 3.60 21.37
C THR A 56 -8.30 4.68 22.44
N PHE A 57 -8.69 5.91 22.09
CA PHE A 57 -8.95 6.97 23.09
C PHE A 57 -10.15 6.66 23.99
N ALA A 58 -11.12 5.86 23.52
CA ALA A 58 -12.26 5.47 24.34
C ALA A 58 -11.83 4.64 25.57
N LEU A 59 -10.67 3.98 25.54
CA LEU A 59 -10.12 3.24 26.68
C LEU A 59 -9.79 4.12 27.89
N ILE A 60 -9.63 5.44 27.69
CA ILE A 60 -9.44 6.38 28.80
C ILE A 60 -10.69 6.43 29.69
N VAL A 61 -11.87 6.28 29.09
CA VAL A 61 -13.18 6.35 29.78
C VAL A 61 -13.70 4.94 30.09
N HIS A 62 -13.52 4.00 29.17
CA HIS A 62 -14.05 2.63 29.21
C HIS A 62 -12.91 1.60 29.08
N PRO A 63 -12.11 1.36 30.14
CA PRO A 63 -11.00 0.40 30.09
C PRO A 63 -11.46 -1.04 29.83
N GLU A 64 -12.72 -1.38 30.13
CA GLU A 64 -13.34 -2.68 29.86
C GLU A 64 -13.45 -3.01 28.36
N TRP A 65 -13.32 -2.01 27.48
CA TRP A 65 -13.34 -2.20 26.02
C TRP A 65 -12.01 -2.66 25.45
N PHE A 66 -10.99 -2.91 26.27
CA PHE A 66 -9.65 -3.32 25.82
C PHE A 66 -9.69 -4.42 24.75
N PHE A 67 -10.42 -5.51 25.00
CA PHE A 67 -10.52 -6.61 24.04
C PHE A 67 -11.26 -6.24 22.75
N ALA A 68 -12.23 -5.34 22.82
CA ALA A 68 -12.95 -4.85 21.64
C ALA A 68 -12.02 -3.99 20.75
N VAL A 69 -11.18 -3.15 21.35
CA VAL A 69 -10.17 -2.36 20.63
C VAL A 69 -9.15 -3.27 19.96
N VAL A 70 -8.60 -4.23 20.70
CA VAL A 70 -7.65 -5.21 20.14
C VAL A 70 -8.27 -5.99 18.98
N LEU A 71 -9.54 -6.41 19.10
CA LEU A 71 -10.23 -7.10 18.02
C LEU A 71 -10.39 -6.20 16.79
N ALA A 72 -10.76 -4.94 16.98
CA ALA A 72 -10.85 -3.98 15.89
C ALA A 72 -9.49 -3.82 15.19
N ASP A 73 -8.41 -3.58 15.94
CA ASP A 73 -7.05 -3.45 15.40
C ASP A 73 -6.64 -4.65 14.57
N LEU A 74 -6.92 -5.88 15.06
CA LEU A 74 -6.63 -7.11 14.33
C LEU A 74 -7.44 -7.23 13.03
N VAL A 75 -8.71 -6.83 13.03
CA VAL A 75 -9.54 -6.82 11.83
C VAL A 75 -8.98 -5.84 10.80
N PHE A 76 -8.68 -4.59 11.19
CA PHE A 76 -8.13 -3.58 10.29
C PHE A 76 -6.73 -3.97 9.78
N ALA A 77 -5.87 -4.51 10.64
CA ALA A 77 -4.56 -5.03 10.24
C ALA A 77 -4.71 -6.19 9.24
N GLY A 78 -5.64 -7.11 9.47
CA GLY A 78 -5.95 -8.21 8.57
C GLY A 78 -6.41 -7.72 7.19
N LEU A 79 -7.32 -6.73 7.16
CA LEU A 79 -7.77 -6.10 5.92
C LEU A 79 -6.63 -5.44 5.16
N ALA A 80 -5.73 -4.72 5.85
CA ALA A 80 -4.56 -4.11 5.23
C ALA A 80 -3.56 -5.13 4.67
N ILE A 81 -3.38 -6.26 5.36
CA ILE A 81 -2.55 -7.37 4.86
C ILE A 81 -3.17 -7.98 3.61
N VAL A 82 -4.49 -8.22 3.61
CA VAL A 82 -5.21 -8.73 2.43
C VAL A 82 -5.06 -7.75 1.27
N ASP A 83 -5.30 -6.46 1.48
CA ASP A 83 -5.11 -5.40 0.48
C ASP A 83 -3.70 -5.45 -0.12
N LEU A 84 -2.67 -5.43 0.73
CA LEU A 84 -1.26 -5.52 0.33
C LEU A 84 -0.95 -6.76 -0.52
N LEU A 85 -1.48 -7.92 -0.12
CA LEU A 85 -1.26 -9.18 -0.83
C LEU A 85 -2.07 -9.29 -2.13
N THR A 86 -3.07 -8.42 -2.33
CA THR A 86 -3.88 -8.38 -3.56
C THR A 86 -3.34 -7.44 -4.63
N LEU A 87 -2.33 -6.62 -4.31
CA LEU A 87 -1.75 -5.67 -5.25
C LEU A 87 -1.09 -6.37 -6.45
N PRO A 88 -1.32 -5.88 -7.69
CA PRO A 88 -0.67 -6.44 -8.86
C PRO A 88 0.83 -6.19 -8.81
N THR A 89 1.62 -7.19 -9.20
CA THR A 89 3.07 -7.05 -9.40
C THR A 89 3.39 -6.71 -10.85
N GLN A 90 4.64 -6.33 -11.15
CA GLN A 90 5.09 -6.04 -12.52
C GLN A 90 4.92 -7.21 -13.51
N ARG A 91 4.82 -8.45 -13.01
CA ARG A 91 4.59 -9.64 -13.86
C ARG A 91 3.11 -9.90 -14.18
N THR A 92 2.21 -9.14 -13.56
CA THR A 92 0.76 -9.30 -13.71
C THR A 92 0.29 -8.78 -15.07
N PHE A 93 0.97 -7.77 -15.59
CA PHE A 93 0.64 -7.13 -16.86
C PHE A 93 1.84 -7.14 -17.79
N SER A 94 1.60 -7.36 -19.07
CA SER A 94 2.54 -7.06 -20.15
C SER A 94 1.92 -6.02 -21.07
N ALA A 95 2.71 -5.07 -21.51
CA ALA A 95 2.32 -4.02 -22.45
C ALA A 95 3.26 -4.05 -23.65
N GLU A 96 2.71 -4.19 -24.84
CA GLU A 96 3.45 -4.17 -26.10
C GLU A 96 2.98 -3.00 -26.96
N ARG A 97 3.94 -2.30 -27.58
CA ARG A 97 3.69 -1.17 -28.47
C ARG A 97 4.01 -1.57 -29.90
N HIS A 98 3.00 -1.59 -30.76
CA HIS A 98 3.16 -1.81 -32.19
C HIS A 98 3.02 -0.47 -32.92
N SER A 99 4.08 -0.07 -33.60
CA SER A 99 4.08 1.12 -34.45
C SER A 99 4.82 0.82 -35.75
N THR A 100 4.48 1.55 -36.82
CA THR A 100 5.24 1.42 -38.06
C THR A 100 6.65 2.00 -37.89
N ARG A 101 7.63 1.44 -38.61
CA ARG A 101 9.05 1.82 -38.43
C ARG A 101 9.37 3.22 -38.94
N VAL A 102 8.64 3.69 -39.95
CA VAL A 102 8.90 4.96 -40.63
C VAL A 102 7.67 5.84 -40.53
N ALA A 103 7.81 6.98 -39.86
CA ALA A 103 6.80 8.03 -39.85
C ALA A 103 7.10 9.04 -40.97
N SER A 104 6.08 9.45 -41.70
CA SER A 104 6.18 10.57 -42.64
C SER A 104 5.76 11.86 -41.94
N LEU A 105 6.51 12.94 -42.16
CA LEU A 105 6.21 14.23 -41.55
C LEU A 105 4.80 14.70 -41.93
N GLY A 106 4.02 15.12 -40.93
CA GLY A 106 2.64 15.60 -41.13
C GLY A 106 1.62 14.53 -41.51
N LYS A 107 1.96 13.24 -41.39
CA LYS A 107 1.00 12.13 -41.58
C LYS A 107 0.65 11.47 -40.25
N SER A 108 -0.60 11.04 -40.13
CA SER A 108 -1.06 10.24 -38.99
C SER A 108 -0.26 8.95 -38.90
N HIS A 109 0.15 8.60 -37.69
CA HIS A 109 0.97 7.42 -37.40
C HIS A 109 0.20 6.52 -36.43
N PRO A 110 -0.38 5.40 -36.90
CA PRO A 110 -1.12 4.51 -36.02
C PRO A 110 -0.15 3.83 -35.03
N VAL A 111 -0.50 3.90 -33.76
CA VAL A 111 0.17 3.20 -32.66
C VAL A 111 -0.87 2.32 -31.98
N GLU A 112 -0.58 1.04 -31.87
CA GLU A 112 -1.42 0.06 -31.18
C GLU A 112 -0.73 -0.35 -29.88
N LEU A 113 -1.47 -0.26 -28.77
CA LEU A 113 -1.02 -0.69 -27.45
C LEU A 113 -1.77 -1.96 -27.06
N LEU A 114 -1.05 -3.07 -26.95
CA LEU A 114 -1.59 -4.34 -26.49
C LEU A 114 -1.29 -4.51 -25.00
N LEU A 115 -2.33 -4.43 -24.16
CA LEU A 115 -2.23 -4.71 -22.73
C LEU A 115 -2.76 -6.11 -22.42
N THR A 116 -1.90 -6.97 -21.89
CA THR A 116 -2.25 -8.35 -21.50
C THR A 116 -2.24 -8.49 -19.99
N ASN A 117 -3.33 -8.99 -19.42
CA ASN A 117 -3.42 -9.36 -18.00
C ASN A 117 -3.14 -10.87 -17.87
N HIS A 118 -2.05 -11.24 -17.21
CA HIS A 118 -1.64 -12.63 -16.99
C HIS A 118 -2.27 -13.27 -15.74
N SER A 119 -3.06 -12.52 -14.99
CA SER A 119 -3.71 -13.00 -13.78
C SER A 119 -5.12 -13.54 -14.04
N ARG A 120 -5.72 -14.10 -13.00
CA ARG A 120 -7.14 -14.52 -12.99
C ARG A 120 -8.08 -13.45 -12.44
N ARG A 121 -7.57 -12.27 -12.07
CA ARG A 121 -8.34 -11.19 -11.45
C ARG A 121 -8.55 -10.05 -12.43
N SER A 122 -9.74 -9.45 -12.40
CA SER A 122 -10.01 -8.21 -13.12
C SER A 122 -9.41 -7.02 -12.38
N PHE A 123 -8.80 -6.11 -13.11
CA PHE A 123 -8.25 -4.87 -12.56
C PHE A 123 -8.79 -3.69 -13.35
N PHE A 124 -9.02 -2.58 -12.64
CA PHE A 124 -9.22 -1.28 -13.27
C PHE A 124 -7.86 -0.63 -13.43
N VAL A 125 -7.44 -0.37 -14.66
CA VAL A 125 -6.12 0.14 -15.00
C VAL A 125 -6.25 1.31 -15.97
N THR A 126 -5.38 2.31 -15.79
CA THR A 126 -5.23 3.41 -16.74
C THR A 126 -3.93 3.17 -17.49
N ALA A 127 -4.02 3.00 -18.80
CA ALA A 127 -2.85 2.93 -19.67
C ALA A 127 -2.42 4.34 -20.05
N ARG A 128 -1.11 4.61 -19.99
CA ARG A 128 -0.50 5.86 -20.40
C ARG A 128 0.72 5.53 -21.24
N ASP A 129 0.83 6.09 -22.44
CA ASP A 129 1.97 5.92 -23.34
C ASP A 129 2.78 7.20 -23.35
N ASP A 130 4.09 7.09 -23.20
CA ASP A 130 4.94 8.28 -23.22
C ASP A 130 4.96 8.85 -24.64
N LEU A 131 4.38 10.03 -24.83
CA LEU A 131 4.34 10.71 -26.12
C LEU A 131 5.51 11.72 -26.23
N PRO A 132 6.38 11.62 -27.25
CA PRO A 132 7.37 12.65 -27.51
C PRO A 132 6.71 13.97 -27.88
N GLN A 133 7.33 15.09 -27.49
CA GLN A 133 6.82 16.45 -27.67
C GLN A 133 6.48 16.82 -29.13
N GLU A 134 7.06 16.12 -30.10
CA GLU A 134 6.85 16.36 -31.53
C GLU A 134 5.54 15.76 -32.06
N PHE A 135 4.84 14.95 -31.26
CA PHE A 135 3.59 14.30 -31.64
C PHE A 135 2.39 14.91 -30.91
N THR A 136 1.22 14.79 -31.54
CA THR A 136 -0.07 15.15 -30.93
C THR A 136 -0.90 13.88 -30.82
N PRO A 137 -1.35 13.49 -29.62
CA PRO A 137 -2.10 12.26 -29.43
C PRO A 137 -3.54 12.44 -29.93
N THR A 138 -4.15 11.36 -30.39
CA THR A 138 -5.59 11.31 -30.67
C THR A 138 -6.05 9.89 -30.35
N PRO A 139 -6.86 9.65 -29.29
CA PRO A 139 -7.50 10.63 -28.40
C PRO A 139 -6.50 11.41 -27.51
N GLU A 140 -6.96 12.52 -26.92
CA GLU A 140 -6.22 13.21 -25.85
C GLU A 140 -6.07 12.27 -24.63
N GLU A 141 -4.91 12.31 -23.96
CA GLU A 141 -4.60 11.45 -22.78
C GLU A 141 -5.59 11.63 -21.62
#